data_AF-H9FE51-F1
#
_entry.id   AF-H9FE51-F1
#
_cell.length_a   1.000
_cell.length_b   1.000
_cell.length_c   1.000
_cell.angle_alpha   90.00
_cell.angle_beta   90.00
_cell.angle_gamma   90.00
#
_symmetry.space_group_name_H-M   'P 1'
#
loop_
_entity.id
_entity.type
_entity.pdbx_description
1 polymer ?
#
loop_
_entity_poly.entity_id
_entity_poly.type
_entity_poly.pdbx_seq_one_letter_code
_entity_poly.pdbx_strand_id
1 'polypeptide(L)'
;LAWAPLADAQGSVRAWLTRSTAGLGLVCGLLAGLPPPGAGQAGLPAAVAGVLLLLNLGAAVQDVALDALAVQLLEPAELGPGNTVQVVAYKLGAALAGGALLALQPTLSWPQLFLLLAATYWLAAALAWAA
;
A
#
# COMPACT_ATOMS: atom_id res chain seq x y z
N LEU A 1 17.09 -4.85 2.63
CA LEU A 1 18.55 -4.61 2.44
C LEU A 1 18.85 -3.47 1.46
N ALA A 2 18.24 -3.39 0.28
CA ALA A 2 18.52 -2.28 -0.66
C ALA A 2 17.94 -0.91 -0.23
N TRP A 3 16.79 -0.90 0.45
CA TRP A 3 16.07 0.33 0.82
C TRP A 3 16.56 1.02 2.09
N ALA A 4 17.17 0.28 3.02
CA ALA A 4 17.64 0.81 4.30
C ALA A 4 18.67 1.96 4.15
N PRO A 5 19.73 1.84 3.33
CA PRO A 5 20.70 2.94 3.18
C PRO A 5 20.13 4.16 2.43
N LEU A 6 19.10 3.99 1.58
CA LEU A 6 18.42 5.11 0.93
C LEU A 6 17.48 5.83 1.90
N ALA A 7 16.81 5.09 2.78
CA ALA A 7 15.97 5.63 3.85
C ALA A 7 16.80 6.47 4.84
N ASP A 8 17.92 5.92 5.30
CA ASP A 8 18.83 6.59 6.23
C ASP A 8 19.49 7.86 5.65
N ALA A 9 19.64 7.94 4.32
CA ALA A 9 20.28 9.08 3.65
C ALA A 9 19.36 10.26 3.33
N GLN A 10 18.02 10.11 3.37
CA GLN A 10 17.08 11.12 2.84
C GLN A 10 15.98 11.60 3.83
N GLY A 11 16.20 11.47 5.14
CA GLY A 11 15.41 12.18 6.16
C GLY A 11 14.54 11.29 7.05
N SER A 12 13.59 11.91 7.76
CA SER A 12 12.74 11.26 8.78
C SER A 12 12.01 10.01 8.24
N VAL A 13 12.03 8.92 9.00
CA VAL A 13 11.30 7.68 8.70
C VAL A 13 9.80 7.94 8.48
N ARG A 14 9.21 8.89 9.22
CA ARG A 14 7.81 9.32 9.02
C ARG A 14 7.58 9.96 7.65
N ALA A 15 8.54 10.75 7.16
CA ALA A 15 8.46 11.33 5.83
C ALA A 15 8.58 10.25 4.74
N TRP A 16 9.38 9.21 4.96
CA TRP A 16 9.47 8.05 4.08
C TRP A 16 8.17 7.24 4.05
N LEU A 17 7.56 6.98 5.21
CA LEU A 17 6.27 6.31 5.32
C LEU A 17 5.18 7.13 4.59
N THR A 18 5.13 8.45 4.82
CA THR A 18 4.15 9.32 4.18
C THR A 18 4.32 9.33 2.66
N ARG A 19 5.55 9.52 2.16
CA ARG A 19 5.82 9.57 0.70
C ARG A 19 5.53 8.25 0.01
N SER A 20 5.92 7.12 0.58
CA SER A 20 5.65 5.80 0.02
C SER A 20 4.14 5.49 0.00
N THR A 21 3.44 5.78 1.10
CA THR A 21 1.98 5.63 1.21
C THR A 21 1.25 6.52 0.19
N ALA A 22 1.64 7.78 0.05
CA ALA A 22 1.06 8.68 -0.94
C ALA A 22 1.34 8.22 -2.38
N GLY A 23 2.54 7.67 -2.62
CA GLY A 23 2.93 7.07 -3.90
C GLY A 23 2.06 5.88 -4.28
N LEU A 24 1.71 5.01 -3.32
CA LEU A 24 0.75 3.91 -3.56
C LEU A 24 -0.61 4.44 -4.02
N GLY A 25 -1.10 5.53 -3.41
CA GLY A 25 -2.34 6.18 -3.85
C GLY A 25 -2.27 6.68 -5.30
N LEU A 26 -1.14 7.27 -5.70
CA LEU A 26 -0.91 7.70 -7.09
C LEU A 26 -0.91 6.51 -8.06
N VAL A 27 -0.22 5.42 -7.70
CA VAL A 27 -0.16 4.20 -8.53
C VAL A 27 -1.54 3.54 -8.66
N CYS A 28 -2.35 3.53 -7.60
CA CYS A 28 -3.75 3.11 -7.67
C CYS A 28 -4.57 4.02 -8.60
N GLY A 29 -4.36 5.34 -8.55
CA GLY A 29 -4.98 6.28 -9.49
C GLY A 29 -4.63 6.00 -10.95
N LEU A 30 -3.38 5.60 -11.23
CA LEU A 30 -2.96 5.16 -12.57
C LEU A 30 -3.66 3.86 -12.99
N LEU A 31 -3.77 2.87 -12.08
CA LEU A 31 -4.50 1.62 -12.34
C LEU A 31 -5.99 1.87 -12.63
N ALA A 32 -6.61 2.86 -12.01
CA ALA A 32 -8.00 3.23 -12.28
C ALA A 32 -8.23 3.59 -13.76
N GLY A 33 -7.23 4.18 -14.42
CA GLY A 33 -7.27 4.54 -15.84
C GLY A 33 -6.91 3.39 -16.80
N LEU A 34 -6.50 2.24 -16.29
CA LEU A 34 -6.08 1.06 -17.07
C LEU A 34 -7.08 -0.09 -16.87
N PRO A 35 -8.23 -0.07 -17.54
CA PRO A 35 -9.22 -1.13 -17.39
C PRO A 35 -8.66 -2.49 -17.84
N PRO A 36 -9.12 -3.58 -17.23
CA PRO A 36 -8.67 -4.92 -17.59
C PRO A 36 -9.06 -5.23 -19.04
N PRO A 37 -8.24 -6.02 -19.75
CA PRO A 37 -8.57 -6.42 -21.11
C PRO A 37 -9.90 -7.18 -21.14
N GLY A 38 -10.69 -6.96 -22.19
CA GLY A 38 -12.00 -7.58 -22.35
C GLY A 38 -11.93 -9.11 -22.43
N ALA A 39 -13.02 -9.79 -22.07
CA ALA A 39 -13.13 -11.24 -22.13
C ALA A 39 -12.84 -11.75 -23.56
N GLY A 40 -11.65 -12.32 -23.77
CA GLY A 40 -11.19 -12.81 -25.07
C GLY A 40 -9.74 -12.44 -25.41
N GLN A 41 -9.14 -11.46 -24.72
CA GLN A 41 -7.71 -11.19 -24.83
C GLN A 41 -6.94 -12.06 -23.82
N ALA A 42 -6.09 -12.95 -24.33
CA ALA A 42 -5.22 -13.77 -23.50
C ALA A 42 -3.99 -12.96 -23.06
N GLY A 43 -3.94 -12.61 -21.77
CA GLY A 43 -2.74 -12.05 -21.14
C GLY A 43 -2.95 -10.72 -20.41
N LEU A 44 -2.09 -10.46 -19.43
CA LEU A 44 -2.04 -9.19 -18.72
C LEU A 44 -1.29 -8.16 -19.60
N PRO A 45 -1.86 -6.99 -19.93
CA PRO A 45 -1.16 -5.98 -20.71
C PRO A 45 0.12 -5.57 -20.01
N ALA A 46 1.23 -5.44 -20.75
CA ALA A 46 2.54 -5.10 -20.18
C ALA A 46 2.51 -3.79 -19.37
N ALA A 47 1.68 -2.82 -19.77
CA ALA A 47 1.44 -1.60 -19.01
C ALA A 47 0.83 -1.88 -17.62
N VAL A 48 -0.21 -2.71 -17.55
CA VAL A 48 -0.84 -3.11 -16.27
C VAL A 48 0.17 -3.87 -15.41
N ALA A 49 0.94 -4.79 -16.01
CA ALA A 49 2.01 -5.51 -15.32
C ALA A 49 3.06 -4.56 -14.71
N GLY A 50 3.50 -3.56 -15.49
CA GLY A 50 4.46 -2.55 -15.04
C GLY A 50 3.92 -1.72 -13.88
N VAL A 51 2.66 -1.29 -13.94
CA VAL A 51 2.05 -0.50 -12.85
C VAL A 51 1.81 -1.35 -11.59
N LEU A 52 1.43 -2.63 -11.74
CA LEU A 52 1.33 -3.56 -10.61
C LEU A 52 2.70 -3.85 -9.97
N LEU A 53 3.76 -3.93 -10.78
CA LEU A 53 5.12 -4.04 -10.26
C LEU A 53 5.50 -2.79 -9.45
N LEU A 54 5.20 -1.59 -9.96
CA LEU A 54 5.41 -0.34 -9.23
C LEU A 54 4.63 -0.30 -7.91
N LEU A 55 3.39 -0.80 -7.90
CA LEU A 55 2.56 -0.89 -6.70
C LEU A 55 3.23 -1.80 -5.65
N ASN A 56 3.73 -2.98 -6.06
CA ASN A 56 4.41 -3.91 -5.17
C ASN A 56 5.74 -3.36 -4.64
N LEU A 57 6.52 -2.68 -5.49
CA LEU A 57 7.75 -2.02 -5.07
C LEU A 57 7.47 -0.91 -4.05
N GLY A 58 6.43 -0.10 -4.30
CA GLY A 58 5.98 0.93 -3.37
C GLY A 58 5.53 0.35 -2.03
N ALA A 59 4.81 -0.78 -2.04
CA ALA A 59 4.35 -1.47 -0.84
C ALA A 59 5.54 -2.01 -0.03
N ALA A 60 6.52 -2.62 -0.70
CA ALA A 60 7.74 -3.08 -0.04
C ALA A 60 8.53 -1.93 0.62
N VAL A 61 8.55 -0.72 0.02
CA VAL A 61 9.15 0.47 0.65
C VAL A 61 8.33 0.92 1.86
N GLN A 62 7.01 0.92 1.74
CA GLN A 62 6.10 1.28 2.82
C GLN A 62 6.26 0.37 4.04
N ASP A 63 6.33 -0.95 3.82
CA ASP A 63 6.50 -1.95 4.88
C ASP A 63 7.80 -1.71 5.66
N VAL A 64 8.92 -1.52 4.95
CA VAL A 64 10.22 -1.21 5.58
C VAL A 64 10.15 0.10 6.39
N ALA A 65 9.49 1.13 5.88
CA ALA A 65 9.35 2.40 6.59
C ALA A 65 8.44 2.27 7.83
N LEU A 66 7.37 1.48 7.74
CA LEU A 66 6.47 1.21 8.85
C LEU A 66 7.16 0.42 9.96
N ASP A 67 7.93 -0.61 9.61
CA ASP A 67 8.70 -1.41 10.58
C ASP A 67 9.79 -0.58 11.25
N ALA A 68 10.50 0.26 10.47
CA ALA A 68 11.47 1.19 11.03
C ALA A 68 10.82 2.20 12.00
N LEU A 69 9.61 2.66 11.70
CA LEU A 69 8.85 3.54 12.60
C LEU A 69 8.43 2.81 13.87
N ALA A 70 7.95 1.57 13.77
CA ALA A 70 7.56 0.77 14.92
C ALA A 70 8.71 0.57 15.91
N VAL A 71 9.92 0.29 15.40
CA VAL A 71 11.13 0.16 16.22
C VAL A 71 11.54 1.48 16.89
N GLN A 72 11.22 2.64 16.29
CA GLN A 72 11.48 3.95 16.90
C GLN A 72 10.44 4.36 17.95
N LEU A 73 9.20 3.87 17.84
CA LEU A 73 8.09 4.27 18.70
C LEU A 73 7.90 3.36 19.92
N LEU A 74 8.24 2.08 19.80
CA LEU A 74 7.97 1.07 20.82
C LEU A 74 9.22 0.76 21.65
N GLU A 75 9.02 0.53 22.95
CA GLU A 75 10.08 0.03 23.81
C GLU A 75 10.43 -1.44 23.44
N PRO A 76 11.63 -1.93 23.76
CA PRO A 76 12.04 -3.30 23.42
C PRO A 76 11.09 -4.39 23.92
N ALA A 77 10.43 -4.18 25.07
CA ALA A 77 9.43 -5.10 25.62
C ALA A 77 8.10 -5.08 24.83
N GLU A 78 7.80 -3.99 24.14
CA GLU A 78 6.57 -3.77 23.40
C GLU A 78 6.66 -4.21 21.93
N LEU A 79 7.87 -4.44 21.41
CA LEU A 79 8.09 -4.87 20.03
C LEU A 79 7.41 -6.20 19.69
N GLY A 80 7.37 -7.16 20.62
CA GLY A 80 6.68 -8.45 20.43
C GLY A 80 5.16 -8.29 20.25
N PRO A 81 4.46 -7.64 21.20
CA PRO A 81 3.05 -7.28 21.04
C PRO A 81 2.79 -6.39 19.81
N GLY A 82 3.64 -5.39 19.54
CA GLY A 82 3.53 -4.50 18.39
C GLY A 82 3.52 -5.24 17.06
N ASN A 83 4.47 -6.15 16.85
CA ASN A 83 4.52 -6.99 15.65
C ASN A 83 3.28 -7.89 15.53
N THR A 84 2.76 -8.40 16.65
CA THR A 84 1.52 -9.19 16.64
C THR A 84 0.33 -8.36 16.14
N VAL A 85 0.20 -7.11 16.60
CA VAL A 85 -0.83 -6.18 16.12
C VAL A 85 -0.68 -5.92 14.63
N GLN A 86 0.55 -5.68 14.13
CA GLN A 86 0.81 -5.47 12.69
C GLN A 86 0.35 -6.68 11.86
N VAL A 87 0.68 -7.91 12.27
CA VAL A 87 0.29 -9.13 11.53
C VAL A 87 -1.23 -9.34 11.54
N VAL A 88 -1.89 -9.11 12.68
CA VAL A 88 -3.36 -9.22 12.78
C VAL A 88 -4.04 -8.17 11.92
N ALA A 89 -3.58 -6.92 11.98
CA ALA A 89 -4.09 -5.83 11.16
C ALA A 89 -3.91 -6.11 9.67
N TYR A 90 -2.74 -6.63 9.25
CA TYR A 90 -2.50 -7.07 7.88
C TYR A 90 -3.49 -8.15 7.43
N LYS A 91 -3.69 -9.19 8.24
CA LYS A 91 -4.62 -10.28 7.91
C LYS A 91 -6.06 -9.81 7.82
N LEU A 92 -6.50 -8.96 8.74
CA LEU A 92 -7.82 -8.34 8.70
C LEU A 92 -7.98 -7.48 7.45
N GLY A 93 -6.98 -6.64 7.14
CA GLY A 93 -6.94 -5.84 5.93
C GLY A 93 -7.01 -6.69 4.66
N ALA A 94 -6.25 -7.79 4.59
CA ALA A 94 -6.26 -8.71 3.45
C ALA A 94 -7.61 -9.44 3.31
N ALA A 95 -8.23 -9.86 4.42
CA ALA A 95 -9.55 -10.48 4.41
C ALA A 95 -10.64 -9.49 3.97
N LEU A 96 -10.59 -8.25 4.46
CA LEU A 96 -11.49 -7.18 4.04
C LEU A 96 -11.26 -6.81 2.58
N ALA A 97 -10.02 -6.65 2.13
CA ALA A 97 -9.72 -6.36 0.74
C ALA A 97 -10.19 -7.51 -0.17
N GLY A 98 -9.84 -8.76 0.13
CA GLY A 98 -10.28 -9.91 -0.65
C GLY A 98 -11.80 -10.09 -0.66
N GLY A 99 -12.43 -10.13 0.51
CA GLY A 99 -13.86 -10.39 0.64
C GLY A 99 -14.75 -9.20 0.29
N ALA A 100 -14.43 -8.01 0.79
CA ALA A 100 -15.23 -6.81 0.53
C ALA A 100 -15.07 -6.29 -0.90
N LEU A 101 -13.87 -6.34 -1.52
CA LEU A 101 -13.79 -6.00 -2.95
C LEU A 101 -14.61 -6.97 -3.80
N LEU A 102 -14.59 -8.27 -3.51
CA LEU A 102 -15.41 -9.24 -4.24
C LEU A 102 -16.91 -8.96 -4.06
N ALA A 103 -17.34 -8.61 -2.85
CA ALA A 103 -18.72 -8.23 -2.59
C ALA A 103 -19.13 -6.92 -3.29
N LEU A 104 -18.20 -5.98 -3.46
CA LEU A 104 -18.44 -4.68 -4.11
C LEU A 104 -18.27 -4.71 -5.63
N GLN A 105 -17.56 -5.70 -6.18
CA GLN A 105 -17.32 -5.89 -7.62
C GLN A 105 -18.60 -5.87 -8.50
N PRO A 106 -19.77 -6.41 -8.09
CA PRO A 106 -20.99 -6.26 -8.87
C PRO A 106 -21.56 -4.83 -8.90
N THR A 107 -21.13 -3.96 -7.97
CA THR A 107 -21.65 -2.59 -7.83
C THR A 107 -20.66 -1.51 -8.25
N LEU A 108 -19.35 -1.77 -8.15
CA LEU A 108 -18.30 -0.82 -8.45
C LEU A 108 -17.55 -1.22 -9.71
N SER A 109 -17.45 -0.27 -10.64
CA SER A 109 -16.57 -0.40 -11.80
C SER A 109 -15.10 -0.41 -11.39
N TRP A 110 -14.24 -0.95 -12.27
CA TRP A 110 -12.79 -1.00 -12.07
C TRP A 110 -12.18 0.35 -11.64
N PRO A 111 -12.48 1.49 -12.31
CA PRO A 111 -11.94 2.77 -11.88
C PRO A 111 -12.39 3.16 -10.47
N GLN A 112 -13.65 2.90 -10.10
CA GLN A 112 -14.17 3.23 -8.78
C GLN A 112 -13.47 2.44 -7.67
N LEU A 113 -13.18 1.14 -7.89
CA LEU A 113 -12.44 0.32 -6.94
C LEU A 113 -11.03 0.87 -6.68
N PHE A 114 -10.29 1.20 -7.74
CA PHE A 114 -8.94 1.72 -7.61
C PHE A 114 -8.89 3.15 -7.08
N LEU A 115 -9.89 3.99 -7.38
CA LEU A 115 -10.02 5.33 -6.78
C LEU A 115 -10.35 5.25 -5.29
N LEU A 116 -11.21 4.29 -4.87
CA LEU A 116 -11.46 4.04 -3.45
C LEU A 116 -10.17 3.63 -2.73
N LEU A 117 -9.41 2.70 -3.33
CA LEU A 117 -8.11 2.29 -2.78
C LEU A 117 -7.11 3.47 -2.74
N ALA A 118 -7.04 4.29 -3.78
CA ALA A 118 -6.22 5.49 -3.80
C ALA A 118 -6.58 6.46 -2.67
N ALA A 119 -7.87 6.67 -2.42
CA ALA A 119 -8.36 7.51 -1.32
C ALA A 119 -7.95 6.94 0.05
N THR A 120 -8.03 5.62 0.25
CA THR A 120 -7.57 5.00 1.51
C THR A 120 -6.08 5.19 1.76
N TYR A 121 -5.25 5.08 0.71
CA TYR A 121 -3.81 5.35 0.82
C TYR A 121 -3.53 6.82 1.12
N TRP A 122 -4.19 7.78 0.45
CA TRP A 122 -3.98 9.19 0.76
C TRP A 122 -4.46 9.59 2.14
N LEU A 123 -5.57 9.01 2.62
CA LEU A 123 -6.01 9.18 4.00
C LEU A 123 -4.94 8.66 4.98
N ALA A 124 -4.43 7.45 4.75
CA ALA A 124 -3.36 6.88 5.58
C ALA A 124 -2.09 7.74 5.56
N ALA A 125 -1.70 8.28 4.40
CA ALA A 125 -0.57 9.19 4.27
C ALA A 125 -0.80 10.49 5.06
N ALA A 126 -2.00 11.07 4.98
CA ALA A 126 -2.35 12.27 5.74
C ALA A 126 -2.30 12.03 7.26
N LEU A 127 -2.79 10.87 7.72
CA LEU A 127 -2.73 10.47 9.13
C LEU A 127 -1.28 10.26 9.59
N ALA A 128 -0.45 9.60 8.78
CA ALA A 128 0.97 9.39 9.08
C ALA A 128 1.77 10.70 9.15
N TRP A 129 1.35 11.72 8.38
CA TRP A 129 1.92 13.05 8.43
C TRP A 129 1.49 13.86 9.66
N ALA A 130 0.26 13.67 10.12
CA ALA A 130 -0.33 14.44 11.22
C ALA A 130 0.00 13.91 12.62
N ALA A 131 0.31 12.61 12.74
CA ALA A 131 0.77 11.98 13.98
C ALA A 131 2.19 12.39 14.36
#